data_AF-A0A914RXC1-F1
#
_entry.id   AF-A0A914RXC1-F1
#
_cell.length_a   1.000
_cell.length_b   1.000
_cell.length_c   1.000
_cell.angle_alpha   90.00
_cell.angle_beta   90.00
_cell.angle_gamma   90.00
#
_symmetry.space_group_name_H-M   'P 1'
#
loop_
_entity.id
_entity.type
_entity.pdbx_description
1 polymer ?
#
loop_
_entity_poly.entity_id
_entity_poly.type
_entity_poly.pdbx_seq_one_letter_code
_entity_poly.pdbx_strand_id
1 'polypeptide(L)'
;MAFIRHLVLLLSMIRFTHMLYFHIAETERKCFIEEIPDETMVIGNYKVQLYDPNTKGYGDYPNIGMHVEVKDPEDKVGLTPLLFRTLFKFDL
;
A
#
# COMPACT_ATOMS: atom_id res chain seq x y z
N MET A 1 -39.56 3.36 1.96
CA MET A 1 -38.96 2.03 2.19
C MET A 1 -37.93 1.64 1.13
N ALA A 2 -38.21 1.81 -0.18
CA ALA A 2 -37.25 1.49 -1.23
C ALA A 2 -35.92 2.27 -1.10
N PHE A 3 -35.97 3.57 -0.80
CA PHE A 3 -34.78 4.42 -0.67
C PHE A 3 -33.81 3.92 0.43
N ILE A 4 -34.35 3.56 1.60
CA ILE A 4 -33.57 3.01 2.72
C ILE A 4 -32.90 1.68 2.31
N ARG A 5 -33.61 0.83 1.55
CA ARG A 5 -33.04 -0.43 1.05
C ARG A 5 -31.87 -0.21 0.09
N HIS A 6 -31.95 0.79 -0.78
CA HIS A 6 -30.85 1.13 -1.70
C HIS A 6 -29.66 1.73 -0.95
N LEU A 7 -29.92 2.56 0.07
CA LEU A 7 -28.89 3.13 0.93
C LEU A 7 -28.13 2.03 1.70
N VAL A 8 -28.84 1.04 2.25
CA VAL A 8 -28.24 -0.09 2.97
C VAL A 8 -27.40 -0.96 2.04
N LEU A 9 -27.87 -1.21 0.80
CA LEU A 9 -27.10 -1.94 -0.22
C LEU A 9 -25.83 -1.18 -0.65
N LEU A 10 -25.90 0.15 -0.75
CA LEU A 10 -24.73 0.97 -1.10
C LEU A 10 -23.68 0.94 0.02
N LEU A 11 -24.11 1.04 1.28
CA LEU A 11 -23.22 1.01 2.45
C LEU A 11 -22.53 -0.35 2.63
N SER A 12 -23.18 -1.46 2.29
CA SER A 12 -22.57 -2.79 2.44
C SER A 12 -21.41 -3.02 1.48
N MET A 13 -21.39 -2.33 0.32
CA MET A 13 -20.31 -2.46 -0.67
C MET A 13 -19.01 -1.75 -0.28
N ILE A 14 -19.04 -0.81 0.67
CA ILE A 14 -17.85 -0.09 1.15
C ILE A 14 -16.85 -1.03 1.84
N ARG A 15 -17.30 -2.19 2.33
CA ARG A 15 -16.45 -3.18 3.01
C ARG A 15 -15.46 -3.91 2.11
N PHE A 16 -15.61 -3.84 0.78
CA PHE A 16 -14.81 -4.63 -0.16
C PHE A 16 -13.53 -3.92 -0.65
N THR A 17 -13.21 -2.73 -0.15
CA THR A 17 -11.97 -2.03 -0.53
C THR A 17 -10.85 -2.40 0.42
N HIS A 18 -9.92 -3.25 -0.02
CA HIS A 18 -8.66 -3.48 0.67
C HIS A 18 -7.62 -2.47 0.17
N MET A 19 -7.23 -1.54 1.03
CA MET A 19 -6.16 -0.58 0.77
C MET A 19 -5.28 -0.53 2.00
N LEU A 20 -3.98 -0.77 1.81
CA LEU A 20 -2.99 -0.70 2.88
C LEU A 20 -2.43 0.73 2.92
N TYR A 21 -2.46 1.31 4.11
CA TYR A 21 -1.91 2.62 4.42
C TYR A 21 -1.27 2.52 5.80
N PHE A 22 0.00 2.91 5.91
CA PHE A 22 0.73 2.88 7.17
C PHE A 22 1.82 3.95 7.17
N HIS A 23 2.22 4.32 8.38
CA HIS A 23 3.39 5.15 8.61
C HIS A 23 4.60 4.23 8.81
N ILE A 24 5.73 4.62 8.24
CA ILE A 24 7.03 3.96 8.43
C ILE A 24 8.03 5.03 8.82
N ALA A 25 8.77 4.79 9.89
CA ALA A 25 9.85 5.68 10.33
C ALA A 25 11.10 5.49 9.46
N GLU A 26 12.04 6.42 9.57
CA GLU A 26 13.36 6.27 8.94
C GLU A 26 14.01 4.95 9.40
N THR A 27 14.52 4.17 8.45
CA THR A 27 15.14 2.83 8.65
C THR A 27 14.22 1.70 9.13
N GLU A 28 12.93 1.96 9.39
CA GLU A 28 11.98 0.90 9.72
C GLU A 28 11.70 0.03 8.49
N ARG A 29 11.63 -1.30 8.70
CA ARG A 29 11.26 -2.27 7.66
C ARG A 29 9.88 -2.85 7.98
N LYS A 30 8.96 -2.78 7.02
CA LYS A 30 7.69 -3.51 7.06
C LYS A 30 7.63 -4.51 5.91
N CYS A 31 7.21 -5.73 6.21
CA CYS A 31 7.14 -6.83 5.25
C CYS A 31 5.69 -7.24 5.03
N PHE A 32 5.35 -7.59 3.79
CA PHE A 32 4.08 -8.19 3.39
C PHE A 32 4.37 -9.55 2.79
N ILE A 33 3.74 -10.59 3.34
CA ILE A 33 3.93 -11.98 2.90
C ILE A 33 2.56 -12.48 2.49
N GLU A 34 2.38 -12.75 1.20
CA GLU A 34 1.17 -13.33 0.65
C GLU A 34 1.53 -14.51 -0.23
N GLU A 35 0.70 -15.54 -0.18
CA GLU A 35 0.80 -16.68 -1.09
C GLU A 35 0.19 -16.30 -2.43
N ILE A 36 1.03 -16.30 -3.47
CA ILE A 36 0.63 -15.98 -4.83
C ILE A 36 0.46 -17.29 -5.61
N PRO A 37 -0.66 -17.51 -6.31
CA PRO A 37 -0.84 -18.70 -7.13
C PRO A 37 0.17 -18.77 -8.29
N ASP A 38 0.48 -19.98 -8.74
CA ASP A 38 1.36 -20.19 -9.89
C ASP A 38 0.84 -19.47 -11.15
N GLU A 39 1.78 -19.04 -12.00
CA GLU A 39 1.52 -18.37 -13.29
C GLU A 39 0.78 -17.02 -13.19
N THR A 40 0.73 -16.39 -12.01
CA THR A 40 0.10 -15.07 -11.86
C THR A 40 1.12 -13.93 -11.89
N MET A 41 0.79 -12.87 -12.63
CA MET A 41 1.57 -11.63 -12.63
C MET A 41 1.04 -10.69 -11.56
N VAL A 42 2.00 -10.12 -10.83
CA VAL A 42 1.75 -9.34 -9.63
C VAL A 42 2.23 -7.90 -10.06
N ILE A 43 1.52 -6.77 -9.82
CA ILE A 43 1.98 -5.37 -10.10
C ILE A 43 1.87 -4.39 -8.92
N GLY A 44 3.01 -3.88 -8.45
CA GLY A 44 3.09 -3.08 -7.21
C GLY A 44 3.06 -1.61 -7.46
N ASN A 45 1.98 -0.95 -7.03
CA ASN A 45 1.90 0.50 -7.11
C ASN A 45 2.10 1.06 -5.73
N TYR A 46 3.10 1.93 -5.61
CA TYR A 46 3.37 2.68 -4.41
C TYR A 46 3.51 4.17 -4.66
N LYS A 47 3.06 4.95 -3.67
CA LYS A 47 3.40 6.35 -3.51
C LYS A 47 4.26 6.47 -2.26
N VAL A 48 5.12 7.47 -2.15
CA VAL A 48 5.77 7.84 -0.89
C VAL A 48 5.47 9.32 -0.65
N GLN A 49 5.11 9.69 0.58
CA GLN A 49 4.92 11.08 0.97
C GLN A 49 5.60 11.31 2.30
N LEU A 50 6.23 12.46 2.52
CA LEU A 50 6.84 12.82 3.79
C LEU A 50 5.89 13.74 4.57
N TYR A 51 5.80 13.55 5.89
CA TYR A 51 5.18 14.53 6.77
C TYR A 51 6.11 15.73 6.99
N ASP A 52 5.56 16.94 6.84
CA ASP A 52 6.29 18.17 7.15
C ASP A 52 5.64 18.87 8.35
N PRO A 53 6.35 18.95 9.50
CA PRO A 53 5.86 19.64 10.69
C PRO A 53 5.51 21.11 10.46
N ASN A 54 6.16 21.77 9.49
CA ASN A 54 5.94 23.18 9.19
C ASN A 54 4.59 23.41 8.51
N THR A 55 4.21 22.52 7.60
CA THR A 55 2.91 22.58 6.88
C THR A 55 1.82 21.77 7.58
N LYS A 56 2.18 20.96 8.59
CA LYS A 56 1.30 19.98 9.26
C LYS A 56 0.60 19.07 8.26
N GLY A 57 1.32 18.74 7.19
CA GLY A 57 0.78 18.10 6.01
C GLY A 57 1.76 17.11 5.42
N TYR A 58 1.30 16.39 4.41
CA TYR A 58 2.11 15.40 3.73
C TYR A 58 2.33 15.80 2.27
N GLY A 59 3.60 15.84 1.87
CA GLY A 59 4.04 16.29 0.56
C GLY A 59 4.80 15.23 -0.22
N ASP A 60 4.90 15.46 -1.53
CA ASP A 60 5.73 14.67 -2.42
C ASP A 60 7.10 15.36 -2.49
N TYR A 61 8.17 14.67 -2.09
CA TYR A 61 9.52 15.23 -2.04
C TYR A 61 10.44 14.45 -3.00
N PRO A 62 11.10 15.10 -3.98
CA PRO A 62 11.83 14.42 -5.04
C PRO A 62 13.07 13.66 -4.54
N ASN A 63 13.61 14.03 -3.38
CA ASN A 63 14.81 13.43 -2.81
C ASN A 63 14.50 12.33 -1.78
N ILE A 64 13.23 11.99 -1.59
CA ILE A 64 12.80 10.98 -0.62
C ILE A 64 12.17 9.82 -1.39
N GLY A 65 12.66 8.62 -1.12
CA GLY A 65 12.21 7.40 -1.76
C GLY A 65 12.22 6.24 -0.78
N MET A 66 11.65 5.11 -1.21
CA MET A 66 11.63 3.87 -0.44
C MET A 66 12.34 2.79 -1.23
N HIS A 67 13.25 2.07 -0.56
CA HIS A 67 13.82 0.86 -1.13
C HIS A 67 12.83 -0.30 -0.93
N VAL A 68 12.39 -0.90 -2.04
CA VAL A 68 11.48 -2.05 -2.03
C VAL A 68 12.25 -3.27 -2.49
N GLU A 69 12.24 -4.31 -1.65
CA GLU A 69 12.82 -5.61 -1.95
C GLU A 69 11.70 -6.65 -2.07
N VAL A 70 11.79 -7.49 -3.10
CA VAL A 70 10.89 -8.60 -3.35
C VAL A 70 11.67 -9.89 -3.22
N LYS A 71 11.16 -10.79 -2.39
CA LYS A 71 11.78 -12.09 -2.13
C LYS A 71 10.81 -13.22 -2.40
N ASP A 72 11.33 -14.31 -2.95
CA ASP A 72 10.62 -15.57 -3.03
C ASP A 72 10.61 -16.28 -1.64
N PRO A 73 9.84 -17.38 -1.48
CA PRO A 73 9.82 -18.15 -0.24
C PRO A 73 11.20 -18.69 0.18
N GLU A 74 12.13 -18.84 -0.77
CA GLU A 74 13.52 -19.28 -0.56
C GLU A 74 14.49 -18.11 -0.29
N ASP A 75 13.97 -16.92 0.03
CA ASP A 75 14.73 -15.72 0.39
C ASP A 75 15.64 -15.18 -0.74
N LYS A 76 15.44 -15.64 -1.98
CA LYS A 76 16.15 -15.14 -3.15
C LYS A 76 15.46 -13.88 -3.65
N VAL A 77 16.29 -12.90 -4.00
CA VAL A 77 15.83 -11.62 -4.53
C VAL A 77 15.31 -11.83 -5.95
N GLY A 78 13.99 -11.73 -6.13
CA GLY A 78 13.34 -11.73 -7.42
C GLY A 78 13.06 -10.30 -7.88
N LEU A 79 13.51 -9.92 -9.08
CA LEU A 79 13.04 -8.70 -9.74
C LEU A 79 11.72 -9.02 -10.43
N THR A 80 10.62 -8.98 -9.68
CA THR A 80 9.29 -9.28 -10.22
C THR A 80 8.32 -8.21 -9.74
N PRO A 81 7.51 -7.60 -10.64
CA PRO A 81 6.45 -6.70 -10.20
C PRO A 81 5.50 -7.47 -9.24
N LEU A 82 4.91 -6.80 -8.23
CA LEU A 82 4.07 -7.41 -7.17
C LEU A 82 2.71 -6.72 -6.90
N LEU A 83 1.54 -7.32 -7.16
CA LEU A 83 0.15 -6.83 -7.06
C LEU A 83 -0.24 -6.50 -5.63
N PHE A 84 0.18 -5.32 -5.21
CA PHE A 84 -0.40 -4.62 -4.08
C PHE A 84 -0.74 -3.19 -4.50
N ARG A 85 -1.97 -2.80 -4.16
CA ARG A 85 -2.47 -1.43 -4.30
C ARG A 85 -2.23 -0.74 -2.96
N THR A 86 -1.02 -0.20 -2.76
CA THR A 86 -0.60 0.33 -1.45
C THR A 86 -0.04 1.74 -1.64
N LEU A 87 -0.66 2.76 -1.05
CA LEU A 87 -0.02 4.09 -0.94
C LEU A 87 0.91 4.04 0.27
N PHE A 88 2.23 4.16 0.07
CA PHE A 88 3.21 4.19 1.15
C PHE A 88 3.41 5.65 1.60
N LYS A 89 3.76 5.85 2.87
CA LYS A 89 3.88 7.18 3.48
C LYS A 89 5.00 7.14 4.53
N PHE A 90 5.99 8.01 4.36
CA PHE A 90 7.16 8.16 5.22
C PHE A 90 6.89 9.28 6.23
N ASP A 91 7.32 9.10 7.48
CA ASP A 91 7.32 10.15 8.51
C ASP A 91 8.78 10.28 9.01
N LEU A 92 9.32 11.50 8.91
CA LEU A 92 10.61 11.91 9.49
C LEU A 92 10.37 13.16 10.35
#